data_AF-A0A8H4RZB5-F1
#
_entry.id   AF-A0A8H4RZB5-F1
#
_cell.length_a   1.000
_cell.length_b   1.000
_cell.length_c   1.000
_cell.angle_alpha   90.00
_cell.angle_beta   90.00
_cell.angle_gamma   90.00
#
_symmetry.space_group_name_H-M   'P 1'
#
loop_
_entity.id
_entity.type
_entity.pdbx_description
1 polymer ?
#
loop_
_entity_poly.entity_id
_entity_poly.type
_entity_poly.pdbx_seq_one_letter_code
_entity_poly.pdbx_strand_id
1 'polypeptide(L)'
;MTSINSKSSKKDEEREIMHDDLIEDEEHEDVSSELSAIQQEYLAHQQQLEEFLSPISLDEAVLYKLARRFSTTYRNLALTSDQQFLPTPVTQLPTGQETGRYLAIDVGGSNLRVAFIELLGEAVDSDVRPTDATERSQDTIRKAQRQRVKRTLERAWPIQEHLKMDKAEDLFSWIGDCIAEVVAESLSSDATKKDIPSELDMGITFSFPIMQESLAEATLMPMGKGFAISSNLNLGNILLNGYEKHTRRPDDEDEPTTKRRKLFALPKLKIQAITNDTVATLASLAYKVKSLPNSRVAMGIIVGTGCNATIPMKLGDLHESKAKSVNAMEPSAVETIVNTEWTISGAAPPLKELNVTTKWDIELDQACARPGFQPFEYMTGGRYIGELIRLILFDYLTTIAELSKRSLPANLIQEYALTTTYISDHVAKSRSDNDLAQALNKSLPPPESSDWRWDARAAGAFRKIARTVQRRSAGLIAAAVVGLLACAREIELKEDSNSSSPENPASPQSNGDAITEFTGAPDAAAASLNSATVAANHATQQHVVPVLDPTPIDWQSGPEELVVAYTGGIIQHYPQFKEMCQQYIDRLIMRTGPQRGGKSVFLREASDGGVIGAGVLAGMVVRK
;
A
#
# COMPACT_ATOMS: atom_id res chain seq x y z
N MET A 1 37.25 32.49 30.82
CA MET A 1 38.46 32.76 31.63
C MET A 1 38.82 31.44 32.32
N THR A 2 39.81 30.69 31.83
CA THR A 2 41.24 30.68 32.27
C THR A 2 41.39 30.24 33.73
N SER A 3 42.23 29.26 34.13
CA SER A 3 43.30 28.44 33.48
C SER A 3 43.30 27.03 34.13
N ILE A 4 43.81 25.90 33.62
CA ILE A 4 45.07 25.51 32.92
C ILE A 4 46.34 25.54 33.80
N ASN A 5 47.12 24.45 33.69
CA ASN A 5 48.51 24.16 34.12
C ASN A 5 48.83 23.61 35.53
N SER A 6 49.90 22.82 35.75
CA SER A 6 50.44 21.63 35.02
C SER A 6 51.71 21.04 35.69
N LYS A 7 51.99 19.74 35.41
CA LYS A 7 53.31 19.06 35.30
C LYS A 7 54.32 18.96 36.49
N SER A 8 54.98 17.78 36.49
CA SER A 8 56.41 17.49 36.78
C SER A 8 56.60 16.41 37.85
N SER A 9 56.85 15.13 37.52
CA SER A 9 58.09 14.53 36.95
C SER A 9 59.25 14.38 37.95
N LYS A 10 59.71 13.14 38.15
CA LYS A 10 61.10 12.81 38.54
C LYS A 10 61.55 11.43 38.04
N LYS A 11 62.77 11.43 37.48
CA LYS A 11 63.67 10.35 37.02
C LYS A 11 64.92 10.38 37.93
N ASP A 12 65.83 9.40 38.01
CA ASP A 12 66.06 8.10 37.35
C ASP A 12 66.76 7.15 38.38
N GLU A 13 66.96 5.85 38.06
CA GLU A 13 68.30 5.19 38.02
C GLU A 13 68.26 3.68 37.69
N GLU A 14 69.39 3.17 37.20
CA GLU A 14 69.54 1.95 36.37
C GLU A 14 70.17 0.75 37.11
N ARG A 15 70.03 -0.47 36.54
CA ARG A 15 71.16 -1.38 36.25
C ARG A 15 70.76 -2.65 35.48
N GLU A 16 71.46 -2.91 34.39
CA GLU A 16 71.44 -4.18 33.64
C GLU A 16 72.36 -5.23 34.28
N ILE A 17 72.00 -6.51 34.14
CA ILE A 17 72.95 -7.63 34.00
C ILE A 17 72.36 -8.59 32.95
N MET A 18 73.11 -8.88 31.88
CA MET A 18 72.77 -9.90 30.88
C MET A 18 73.23 -11.29 31.33
N HIS A 19 72.51 -12.34 30.94
CA HIS A 19 73.12 -13.57 30.43
C HIS A 19 72.17 -14.35 29.51
N ASP A 20 72.76 -15.12 28.62
CA ASP A 20 72.22 -15.64 27.36
C ASP A 20 71.19 -16.79 27.43
N ASP A 21 70.55 -16.97 26.27
CA ASP A 21 70.05 -18.20 25.64
C ASP A 21 69.02 -19.08 26.38
N LEU A 22 67.83 -19.20 25.78
CA LEU A 22 67.62 -20.25 24.76
C LEU A 22 66.43 -19.90 23.85
N ILE A 23 66.51 -20.33 22.58
CA ILE A 23 65.44 -20.27 21.59
C ILE A 23 64.67 -21.59 21.66
N GLU A 24 63.35 -21.52 21.83
CA GLU A 24 62.44 -22.59 21.41
C GLU A 24 61.34 -21.97 20.54
N ASP A 25 61.09 -22.60 19.40
CA ASP A 25 60.10 -22.18 18.41
C ASP A 25 58.68 -22.51 18.93
N GLU A 26 57.82 -21.50 19.13
CA GLU A 26 56.37 -21.71 19.18
C GLU A 26 55.76 -21.39 17.81
N GLU A 27 55.11 -22.41 17.25
CA GLU A 27 54.60 -22.42 15.89
C GLU A 27 53.46 -21.42 15.68
N HIS A 28 53.24 -21.04 14.42
CA HIS A 28 52.07 -20.27 14.01
C HIS A 28 50.77 -21.07 14.24
N GLU A 29 50.12 -20.91 15.39
CA GLU A 29 48.76 -21.44 15.59
C GLU A 29 47.75 -20.71 14.69
N ASP A 30 47.10 -21.48 13.82
CA ASP A 30 46.02 -21.06 12.94
C ASP A 30 44.84 -20.49 13.75
N VAL A 31 44.58 -19.19 13.63
CA VAL A 31 43.38 -18.56 14.20
C VAL A 31 42.15 -18.81 13.30
N SER A 32 41.86 -20.09 13.10
CA SER A 32 40.61 -20.61 12.54
C SER A 32 39.64 -20.83 13.70
N SER A 33 38.83 -19.82 14.03
CA SER A 33 37.98 -19.87 15.22
C SER A 33 36.83 -20.89 15.08
N GLU A 34 36.93 -22.01 15.80
CA GLU A 34 35.83 -22.98 15.91
C GLU A 34 34.60 -22.33 16.55
N LEU A 35 33.48 -22.31 15.82
CA LEU A 35 32.20 -21.84 16.35
C LEU A 35 31.72 -22.79 17.46
N SER A 36 31.35 -22.26 18.63
CA SER A 36 30.82 -23.08 19.73
C SER A 36 29.60 -23.91 19.31
N ALA A 37 29.42 -25.10 19.89
CA ALA A 37 28.33 -26.02 19.52
C ALA A 37 26.93 -25.39 19.58
N ILE A 38 26.68 -24.50 20.56
CA ILE A 38 25.41 -23.75 20.69
C ILE A 38 25.20 -22.82 19.48
N GLN A 39 26.27 -22.17 19.01
CA GLN A 39 26.23 -21.29 17.84
C GLN A 39 26.02 -22.10 16.55
N GLN A 40 26.62 -23.28 16.44
CA GLN A 40 26.40 -24.20 15.31
C GLN A 40 24.94 -24.67 15.25
N GLU A 41 24.37 -25.11 16.38
CA GLU A 41 22.96 -25.55 16.45
C GLU A 41 22.00 -24.40 16.10
N TYR A 42 22.26 -23.19 16.60
CA TYR A 42 21.48 -22.00 16.26
C TYR A 42 21.52 -21.68 14.76
N LEU A 43 22.70 -21.76 14.13
CA LEU A 43 22.86 -21.52 12.69
C LEU A 43 22.15 -22.59 11.85
N ALA A 44 22.28 -23.87 12.21
CA ALA A 44 21.57 -24.97 11.55
C ALA A 44 20.05 -24.80 11.61
N HIS A 45 19.52 -24.41 12.78
CA HIS A 45 18.09 -24.10 12.94
C HIS A 45 17.64 -22.90 12.08
N GLN A 46 18.43 -21.83 12.01
CA GLN A 46 18.11 -20.68 11.13
C GLN A 46 18.11 -21.11 9.65
N GLN A 47 19.07 -21.93 9.22
CA GLN A 47 19.14 -22.45 7.85
C GLN A 47 17.92 -23.32 7.50
N GLN A 48 17.53 -24.25 8.39
CA GLN A 48 16.34 -25.09 8.18
C GLN A 48 15.05 -24.26 8.08
N LEU A 49 14.92 -23.21 8.90
CA LEU A 49 13.81 -22.26 8.83
C LEU A 49 13.82 -21.42 7.55
N GLU A 50 15.00 -21.05 7.03
CA GLU A 50 15.11 -20.33 5.76
C GLU A 50 14.82 -21.22 4.54
N GLU A 51 15.24 -22.49 4.56
CA GLU A 51 14.87 -23.48 3.56
C GLU A 51 13.35 -23.71 3.54
N PHE A 52 12.74 -23.93 4.72
CA PHE A 52 11.28 -24.05 4.87
C PHE A 52 10.53 -22.81 4.36
N LEU A 53 11.07 -21.60 4.56
CA LEU A 53 10.47 -20.34 4.09
C LEU A 53 10.89 -19.92 2.68
N SER A 54 11.73 -20.70 2.00
CA SER A 54 12.16 -20.39 0.63
C SER A 54 10.99 -20.29 -0.38
N PRO A 55 9.92 -21.12 -0.34
CA PRO A 55 8.85 -21.04 -1.35
C PRO A 55 8.00 -19.76 -1.27
N ILE A 56 7.95 -19.13 -0.10
CA ILE A 56 7.21 -17.88 0.13
C ILE A 56 8.10 -16.63 0.02
N SER A 57 9.41 -16.81 -0.10
CA SER A 57 10.36 -15.70 -0.19
C SER A 57 10.55 -15.24 -1.64
N LEU A 58 10.01 -14.08 -1.99
CA LEU A 58 10.14 -13.50 -3.33
C LEU A 58 11.37 -12.59 -3.46
N ASP A 59 12.13 -12.80 -4.53
CA ASP A 59 13.19 -11.87 -4.94
C ASP A 59 12.65 -10.68 -5.77
N GLU A 60 13.48 -9.66 -5.94
CA GLU A 60 13.12 -8.43 -6.65
C GLU A 60 12.98 -8.60 -8.17
N ALA A 61 13.62 -9.62 -8.76
CA ALA A 61 13.48 -9.92 -10.18
C ALA A 61 12.13 -10.57 -10.48
N VAL A 62 11.65 -11.45 -9.60
CA VAL A 62 10.28 -12.01 -9.65
C VAL A 62 9.26 -10.90 -9.48
N LEU A 63 9.44 -9.99 -8.51
CA LEU A 63 8.55 -8.84 -8.31
C LEU A 63 8.54 -7.88 -9.52
N TYR A 64 9.68 -7.64 -10.17
CA TYR A 64 9.75 -6.83 -11.39
C TYR A 64 9.04 -7.50 -12.58
N LYS A 65 9.28 -8.80 -12.79
CA LYS A 65 8.57 -9.59 -13.81
C LYS A 65 7.07 -9.62 -13.53
N LEU A 66 6.65 -9.68 -12.26
CA LEU A 66 5.27 -9.63 -11.84
C LEU A 66 4.63 -8.27 -12.16
N ALA A 67 5.30 -7.15 -11.83
CA ALA A 67 4.83 -5.81 -12.17
C ALA A 67 4.62 -5.62 -13.69
N ARG A 68 5.57 -6.12 -14.50
CA ARG A 68 5.44 -6.12 -15.97
C ARG A 68 4.24 -6.94 -16.46
N ARG A 69 4.05 -8.16 -15.94
CA ARG A 69 2.90 -9.01 -16.30
C ARG A 69 1.58 -8.40 -15.85
N PHE A 70 1.49 -7.89 -14.63
CA PHE A 70 0.34 -7.12 -14.14
C PHE A 70 0.00 -5.96 -15.08
N SER A 71 0.98 -5.19 -15.54
CA SER A 71 0.74 -4.11 -16.51
C SER A 71 0.04 -4.59 -17.78
N THR A 72 0.40 -5.75 -18.32
CA THR A 72 -0.25 -6.36 -19.48
C THR A 72 -1.63 -6.93 -19.14
N THR A 73 -1.75 -7.65 -18.02
CA THR A 73 -3.02 -8.22 -17.55
C THR A 73 -4.06 -7.14 -17.27
N TYR A 74 -3.68 -6.03 -16.63
CA TYR A 74 -4.56 -4.90 -16.34
C TYR A 74 -5.06 -4.21 -17.62
N ARG A 75 -4.21 -4.01 -18.64
CA ARG A 75 -4.67 -3.52 -19.96
C ARG A 75 -5.66 -4.48 -20.62
N ASN A 76 -5.46 -5.79 -20.48
CA ASN A 76 -6.42 -6.77 -20.98
C ASN A 76 -7.75 -6.65 -20.23
N LEU A 77 -7.76 -6.69 -18.89
CA LEU A 77 -8.96 -6.60 -18.06
C LEU A 77 -9.75 -5.29 -18.27
N ALA A 78 -9.06 -4.17 -18.50
CA ALA A 78 -9.69 -2.90 -18.88
C ALA A 78 -10.53 -3.02 -20.16
N LEU A 79 -10.08 -3.85 -21.11
CA LEU A 79 -10.72 -4.12 -22.40
C LEU A 79 -11.68 -5.33 -22.41
N THR A 80 -11.57 -6.28 -21.47
CA THR A 80 -12.27 -7.57 -21.56
C THR A 80 -13.12 -7.97 -20.35
N SER A 81 -12.93 -7.36 -19.18
CA SER A 81 -13.62 -7.77 -17.95
C SER A 81 -14.82 -6.89 -17.64
N ASP A 82 -15.98 -7.49 -17.46
CA ASP A 82 -17.20 -6.83 -16.97
C ASP A 82 -17.23 -6.66 -15.44
N GLN A 83 -16.28 -7.27 -14.71
CA GLN A 83 -16.24 -7.29 -13.23
C GLN A 83 -15.04 -6.53 -12.64
N GLN A 84 -14.08 -6.13 -13.47
CA GLN A 84 -12.85 -5.42 -13.09
C GLN A 84 -12.64 -4.22 -14.00
N PHE A 85 -11.87 -3.24 -13.54
CA PHE A 85 -11.66 -1.97 -14.25
C PHE A 85 -13.01 -1.32 -14.60
N LEU A 86 -13.82 -1.11 -13.57
CA LEU A 86 -15.15 -0.51 -13.65
C LEU A 86 -14.97 1.02 -13.71
N PRO A 87 -15.40 1.70 -14.79
CA PRO A 87 -15.36 3.16 -14.84
C PRO A 87 -16.29 3.73 -13.79
N THR A 88 -15.92 4.88 -13.23
CA THR A 88 -16.80 5.64 -12.33
C THR A 88 -17.38 6.86 -13.04
N PRO A 89 -18.41 7.51 -12.47
CA PRO A 89 -18.89 8.79 -12.95
C PRO A 89 -17.94 9.98 -12.63
N VAL A 90 -16.79 9.74 -11.98
CA VAL A 90 -15.79 10.78 -11.67
C VAL A 90 -14.85 10.94 -12.86
N THR A 91 -15.05 11.97 -13.67
CA THR A 91 -14.28 12.23 -14.90
C THR A 91 -13.13 13.22 -14.75
N GLN A 92 -13.01 13.87 -13.59
CA GLN A 92 -11.94 14.81 -13.25
C GLN A 92 -11.59 14.71 -11.75
N LEU A 93 -10.36 15.03 -11.38
CA LEU A 93 -9.95 15.17 -9.98
C LEU A 93 -10.47 16.50 -9.37
N PRO A 94 -10.69 16.57 -8.05
CA PRO A 94 -11.16 17.78 -7.39
C PRO A 94 -10.27 18.99 -7.65
N THR A 95 -10.91 20.15 -7.80
CA THR A 95 -10.25 21.41 -8.15
C THR A 95 -9.52 22.06 -6.96
N GLY A 96 -9.71 21.57 -5.73
CA GLY A 96 -9.16 22.19 -4.52
C GLY A 96 -9.90 23.47 -4.11
N GLN A 97 -10.90 23.86 -4.91
CA GLN A 97 -11.69 25.09 -4.78
C GLN A 97 -13.10 24.79 -4.26
N GLU A 98 -13.49 23.51 -4.15
CA GLU A 98 -14.76 23.07 -3.57
C GLU A 98 -14.92 23.61 -2.14
N THR A 99 -16.12 24.09 -1.82
CA THR A 99 -16.49 24.67 -0.53
C THR A 99 -17.82 24.10 -0.05
N GLY A 100 -18.19 24.34 1.21
CA GLY A 100 -19.48 23.97 1.79
C GLY A 100 -19.36 22.92 2.90
N ARG A 101 -20.49 22.61 3.55
CA ARG A 101 -20.56 21.67 4.68
C ARG A 101 -21.41 20.47 4.30
N TYR A 102 -20.81 19.29 4.38
CA TYR A 102 -21.38 18.03 3.92
C TYR A 102 -21.40 17.00 5.04
N LEU A 103 -22.43 16.16 5.07
CA LEU A 103 -22.46 14.96 5.88
C LEU A 103 -21.74 13.84 5.13
N ALA A 104 -20.70 13.26 5.73
CA ALA A 104 -19.89 12.22 5.13
C ALA A 104 -20.09 10.91 5.88
N ILE A 105 -20.39 9.84 5.15
CA ILE A 105 -20.47 8.47 5.65
C ILE A 105 -19.34 7.66 5.04
N ASP A 106 -18.70 6.81 5.84
CA ASP A 106 -17.70 5.84 5.41
C ASP A 106 -18.04 4.47 6.01
N VAL A 107 -18.52 3.56 5.15
CA VAL A 107 -18.92 2.20 5.51
C VAL A 107 -17.81 1.22 5.11
N GLY A 108 -16.90 0.97 6.04
CA GLY A 108 -15.81 0.01 5.88
C GLY A 108 -16.21 -1.44 6.16
N GLY A 109 -15.29 -2.38 5.98
CA GLY A 109 -15.50 -3.79 6.34
C GLY A 109 -15.47 -4.10 7.85
N SER A 110 -15.19 -3.11 8.70
CA SER A 110 -15.01 -3.29 10.15
C SER A 110 -15.57 -2.15 11.00
N ASN A 111 -15.67 -0.93 10.46
CA ASN A 111 -16.21 0.23 11.16
C ASN A 111 -17.11 1.04 10.24
N LEU A 112 -18.18 1.59 10.81
CA LEU A 112 -18.94 2.70 10.26
C LEU A 112 -18.36 4.00 10.81
N ARG A 113 -18.20 5.03 9.98
CA ARG A 113 -17.90 6.40 10.42
C ARG A 113 -18.89 7.37 9.81
N VAL A 114 -19.32 8.35 10.61
CA VAL A 114 -20.20 9.43 10.17
C VAL A 114 -19.64 10.75 10.71
N ALA A 115 -19.45 11.74 9.83
CA ALA A 115 -18.88 13.02 10.20
C ALA A 115 -19.46 14.19 9.39
N PHE A 116 -19.47 15.39 9.98
CA PHE A 116 -19.68 16.62 9.23
C PHE A 116 -18.33 17.24 8.83
N ILE A 117 -18.06 17.25 7.53
CA ILE A 117 -16.88 17.90 6.95
C ILE A 117 -17.25 19.26 6.34
N GLU A 118 -16.36 20.22 6.48
CA GLU A 118 -16.47 21.57 5.95
C GLU A 118 -15.27 21.79 5.01
N LEU A 119 -15.55 21.92 3.72
CA LEU A 119 -14.60 22.24 2.68
C LEU A 119 -14.39 23.75 2.63
N LEU A 120 -13.14 24.18 2.73
CA LEU A 120 -12.76 25.60 2.87
C LEU A 120 -12.30 26.22 1.54
N GLY A 121 -12.08 25.39 0.52
CA GLY A 121 -11.55 25.79 -0.77
C GLY A 121 -10.13 26.36 -0.68
N GLU A 122 -9.73 27.03 -1.76
CA GLU A 122 -8.56 27.91 -1.77
C GLU A 122 -9.11 29.34 -1.62
N ALA A 123 -8.66 30.10 -0.63
CA ALA A 123 -9.10 31.49 -0.55
C ALA A 123 -8.50 32.29 -1.71
N VAL A 124 -9.22 33.34 -2.09
CA VAL A 124 -8.76 34.37 -3.02
C VAL A 124 -7.70 35.25 -2.34
N ASP A 125 -6.56 34.66 -1.99
CA ASP A 125 -5.33 35.40 -1.73
C ASP A 125 -4.94 36.07 -3.07
N SER A 126 -4.80 37.39 -3.06
CA SER A 126 -4.62 38.23 -4.27
C SER A 126 -3.56 37.71 -5.24
N ASP A 127 -3.82 37.81 -6.55
CA ASP A 127 -3.00 37.33 -7.70
C ASP A 127 -1.57 37.91 -7.84
N VAL A 128 -0.97 38.39 -6.75
CA VAL A 128 0.43 38.79 -6.68
C VAL A 128 1.30 37.53 -6.70
N ARG A 129 1.63 37.05 -7.91
CA ARG A 129 2.66 36.02 -8.10
C ARG A 129 3.98 36.54 -7.54
N PRO A 130 4.60 35.89 -6.54
CA PRO A 130 5.84 36.39 -5.96
C PRO A 130 6.95 36.39 -7.01
N THR A 131 7.63 37.52 -7.18
CA THR A 131 8.68 37.66 -8.19
C THR A 131 9.95 36.91 -7.76
N ASP A 132 10.24 36.87 -6.47
CA ASP A 132 11.40 36.17 -5.88
C ASP A 132 11.16 34.66 -5.72
N ALA A 133 12.19 33.84 -5.95
CA ALA A 133 12.15 32.39 -5.77
C ALA A 133 12.02 31.98 -4.29
N THR A 134 12.56 32.77 -3.36
CA THR A 134 12.46 32.54 -1.91
C THR A 134 11.03 32.74 -1.42
N GLU A 135 10.37 33.82 -1.86
CA GLU A 135 8.96 34.08 -1.57
C GLU A 135 8.04 33.01 -2.18
N ARG A 136 8.30 32.55 -3.41
CA ARG A 136 7.54 31.42 -4.01
C ARG A 136 7.66 30.14 -3.19
N SER A 137 8.84 29.85 -2.65
CA SER A 137 9.05 28.69 -1.78
C SER A 137 8.27 28.82 -0.47
N GLN A 138 8.33 30.00 0.18
CA GLN A 138 7.58 30.26 1.41
C GLN A 138 6.05 30.24 1.21
N ASP A 139 5.55 30.83 0.13
CA ASP A 139 4.13 30.80 -0.23
C ASP A 139 3.66 29.38 -0.56
N THR A 140 4.47 28.59 -1.27
CA THR A 140 4.22 27.16 -1.51
C THR A 140 4.09 26.38 -0.20
N ILE A 141 5.03 26.55 0.73
CA ILE A 141 5.00 25.90 2.04
C ILE A 141 3.76 26.32 2.83
N ARG A 142 3.44 27.61 2.85
CA ARG A 142 2.25 28.16 3.52
C ARG A 142 0.95 27.62 2.93
N LYS A 143 0.85 27.50 1.60
CA LYS A 143 -0.31 26.92 0.90
C LYS A 143 -0.44 25.41 1.15
N ALA A 144 0.68 24.67 1.22
CA ALA A 144 0.70 23.25 1.54
C ALA A 144 0.37 22.93 3.02
N GLN A 145 0.70 23.83 3.94
CA GLN A 145 0.35 23.70 5.37
C GLN A 145 -1.07 24.20 5.70
N ARG A 146 -1.78 24.81 4.74
CA ARG A 146 -3.11 25.38 4.96
C ARG A 146 -4.15 24.29 5.19
N GLN A 147 -4.96 24.44 6.24
CA GLN A 147 -6.16 23.63 6.42
C GLN A 147 -7.17 23.90 5.30
N ARG A 148 -7.37 22.91 4.42
CA ARG A 148 -8.41 22.91 3.37
C ARG A 148 -9.72 22.25 3.79
N VAL A 149 -9.68 21.38 4.81
CA VAL A 149 -10.83 20.64 5.34
C VAL A 149 -10.90 20.79 6.85
N LYS A 150 -12.08 21.14 7.37
CA LYS A 150 -12.37 21.18 8.80
C LYS A 150 -13.40 20.10 9.12
N ARG A 151 -13.13 19.29 10.15
CA ARG A 151 -14.09 18.33 10.71
C ARG A 151 -14.78 18.99 11.90
N THR A 152 -16.11 18.97 11.92
CA THR A 152 -16.91 19.67 12.94
C THR A 152 -17.54 18.73 13.96
N LEU A 153 -17.85 17.50 13.54
CA LEU A 153 -18.35 16.42 14.39
C LEU A 153 -18.03 15.09 13.69
N GLU A 154 -17.60 14.07 14.43
CA GLU A 154 -17.29 12.74 13.90
C GLU A 154 -17.61 11.68 14.98
N ARG A 155 -18.21 10.56 14.55
CA ARG A 155 -18.41 9.35 15.36
C ARG A 155 -18.07 8.10 14.56
N ALA A 156 -17.62 7.06 15.26
CA ALA A 156 -17.25 5.78 14.68
C ALA A 156 -17.79 4.64 15.53
N TRP A 157 -18.29 3.59 14.88
CA TRP A 157 -18.83 2.39 15.53
C TRP A 157 -18.27 1.12 14.88
N PRO A 158 -17.87 0.10 15.66
CA PRO A 158 -17.48 -1.20 15.11
C PRO A 158 -18.70 -1.93 14.54
N ILE A 159 -18.57 -2.45 13.32
CA ILE A 159 -19.61 -3.28 12.68
C ILE A 159 -19.47 -4.69 13.25
N GLN A 160 -20.38 -5.04 14.15
CA GLN A 160 -20.41 -6.35 14.83
C GLN A 160 -20.71 -7.48 13.84
N GLU A 161 -20.21 -8.69 14.12
CA GLU A 161 -20.32 -9.81 13.16
C GLU A 161 -21.78 -10.22 12.87
N HIS A 162 -22.69 -10.08 13.84
CA HIS A 162 -24.12 -10.33 13.60
C HIS A 162 -24.68 -9.39 12.52
N LEU A 163 -24.42 -8.08 12.60
CA LEU A 163 -24.84 -7.09 11.59
C LEU A 163 -24.28 -7.36 10.18
N LYS A 164 -23.24 -8.19 10.03
CA LYS A 164 -22.74 -8.64 8.72
C LYS A 164 -23.53 -9.84 8.19
N MET A 165 -24.01 -10.70 9.09
CA MET A 165 -24.71 -11.95 8.78
C MET A 165 -26.23 -11.83 8.80
N ASP A 166 -26.76 -10.76 9.40
CA ASP A 166 -28.17 -10.39 9.44
C ASP A 166 -28.69 -9.95 8.06
N LYS A 167 -29.99 -9.65 7.99
CA LYS A 167 -30.60 -9.15 6.76
C LYS A 167 -30.09 -7.74 6.45
N ALA A 168 -30.11 -7.38 5.16
CA ALA A 168 -29.68 -6.08 4.70
C ALA A 168 -30.41 -4.94 5.42
N GLU A 169 -31.72 -5.08 5.60
CA GLU A 169 -32.59 -4.09 6.23
C GLU A 169 -32.16 -3.78 7.68
N ASP A 170 -31.69 -4.78 8.43
CA ASP A 170 -31.25 -4.62 9.82
C ASP A 170 -29.94 -3.81 9.89
N LEU A 171 -28.97 -4.13 9.02
CA LEU A 171 -27.72 -3.39 8.88
C LEU A 171 -27.98 -1.92 8.49
N PHE A 172 -28.83 -1.66 7.49
CA PHE A 172 -29.11 -0.30 7.04
C PHE A 172 -30.00 0.49 8.01
N SER A 173 -30.89 -0.17 8.75
CA SER A 173 -31.62 0.43 9.89
C SER A 173 -30.68 0.88 11.01
N TRP A 174 -29.66 0.08 11.34
CA TRP A 174 -28.61 0.44 12.30
C TRP A 174 -27.72 1.59 11.80
N ILE A 175 -27.33 1.58 10.52
CA ILE A 175 -26.62 2.72 9.90
C ILE A 175 -27.47 3.99 10.03
N GLY A 176 -28.78 3.90 9.79
CA GLY A 176 -29.74 5.00 9.98
C GLY A 176 -29.73 5.58 11.39
N ASP A 177 -29.75 4.73 12.42
CA ASP A 177 -29.66 5.16 13.82
C ASP A 177 -28.34 5.90 14.13
N CYS A 178 -27.20 5.40 13.61
CA CYS A 178 -25.90 6.04 13.78
C CYS A 178 -25.81 7.41 13.07
N ILE A 179 -26.38 7.55 11.88
CA ILE A 179 -26.48 8.84 11.19
C ILE A 179 -27.33 9.82 12.00
N ALA A 180 -28.49 9.38 12.48
CA ALA A 180 -29.40 10.20 13.26
C ALA A 180 -28.79 10.71 14.57
N GLU A 181 -27.94 9.92 15.23
CA GLU A 181 -27.18 10.36 16.41
C GLU A 181 -26.31 11.60 16.09
N VAL A 182 -25.55 11.57 14.99
CA VAL A 182 -24.64 12.66 14.58
C VAL A 182 -25.42 13.89 14.09
N VAL A 183 -26.52 13.69 13.34
CA VAL A 183 -27.37 14.78 12.88
C VAL A 183 -28.06 15.48 14.07
N ALA A 184 -28.64 14.72 15.00
CA ALA A 184 -29.30 15.27 16.19
C ALA A 184 -28.31 16.04 17.09
N GLU A 185 -27.08 15.53 17.27
CA GLU A 185 -26.03 16.20 18.02
C GLU A 185 -25.59 17.51 17.34
N SER A 186 -25.36 17.49 16.02
CA SER A 186 -25.00 18.70 15.25
C SER A 186 -26.08 19.78 15.29
N LEU A 187 -27.37 19.42 15.41
CA LEU A 187 -28.49 20.37 15.50
C LEU A 187 -28.77 20.84 16.94
N SER A 188 -28.29 20.11 17.94
CA SER A 188 -28.43 20.47 19.35
C SER A 188 -27.42 21.54 19.80
N SER A 189 -26.30 21.69 19.07
CA SER A 189 -25.26 22.67 19.35
C SER A 189 -25.73 24.12 19.12
N ASP A 190 -25.31 25.07 19.97
CA ASP A 190 -25.81 26.46 19.93
C ASP A 190 -25.56 27.22 18.61
N ALA A 191 -24.60 26.76 17.80
CA ALA A 191 -24.24 27.41 16.53
C ALA A 191 -25.26 27.19 15.39
N THR A 192 -26.07 26.14 15.45
CA THR A 192 -27.01 25.74 14.38
C THR A 192 -28.49 26.02 14.71
N LYS A 193 -28.80 26.48 15.92
CA LYS A 193 -30.18 26.66 16.42
C LYS A 193 -31.06 27.69 15.69
N LYS A 194 -30.52 28.47 14.74
CA LYS A 194 -31.27 29.52 14.04
C LYS A 194 -31.83 29.13 12.67
N ASP A 195 -31.19 28.18 11.98
CA ASP A 195 -31.67 27.64 10.70
C ASP A 195 -31.34 26.14 10.64
N ILE A 196 -32.37 25.32 10.84
CA ILE A 196 -32.29 23.87 10.58
C ILE A 196 -32.64 23.67 9.10
N PRO A 197 -31.71 23.18 8.24
CA PRO A 197 -32.00 22.99 6.83
C PRO A 197 -33.03 21.87 6.63
N SER A 198 -33.85 21.97 5.59
CA SER A 198 -34.83 20.91 5.27
C SER A 198 -34.19 19.61 4.80
N GLU A 199 -33.04 19.72 4.13
CA GLU A 199 -32.24 18.61 3.61
C GLU A 199 -30.75 18.82 3.94
N LEU A 200 -30.01 17.73 4.11
CA LEU A 200 -28.56 17.74 4.31
C LEU A 200 -27.87 17.06 3.13
N ASP A 201 -26.98 17.78 2.45
CA ASP A 201 -26.13 17.24 1.39
C ASP A 201 -25.13 16.22 1.95
N MET A 202 -25.11 15.04 1.32
CA MET A 202 -24.38 13.87 1.81
C MET A 202 -23.46 13.25 0.75
N GLY A 203 -22.26 12.87 1.18
CA GLY A 203 -21.39 11.94 0.47
C GLY A 203 -21.29 10.60 1.21
N ILE A 204 -21.24 9.49 0.49
CA ILE A 204 -21.11 8.13 1.01
C ILE A 204 -19.89 7.45 0.37
N THR A 205 -19.00 6.92 1.20
CA THR A 205 -18.00 5.92 0.82
C THR A 205 -18.47 4.54 1.26
N PHE A 206 -18.36 3.56 0.36
CA PHE A 206 -18.77 2.18 0.60
C PHE A 206 -17.65 1.22 0.13
N SER A 207 -17.00 0.52 1.07
CA SER A 207 -15.80 -0.34 0.83
C SER A 207 -16.08 -1.68 0.13
N PHE A 208 -17.12 -1.76 -0.68
CA PHE A 208 -17.61 -2.98 -1.32
C PHE A 208 -17.84 -2.78 -2.82
N PRO A 209 -17.90 -3.85 -3.62
CA PRO A 209 -18.15 -3.75 -5.06
C PRO A 209 -19.53 -3.12 -5.34
N ILE A 210 -19.52 -1.98 -6.03
CA ILE A 210 -20.71 -1.25 -6.47
C ILE A 210 -20.68 -1.06 -7.98
N MET A 211 -21.86 -1.12 -8.61
CA MET A 211 -22.08 -0.60 -9.97
C MET A 211 -22.68 0.79 -9.86
N GLN A 212 -22.15 1.77 -10.59
CA GLN A 212 -22.59 3.16 -10.54
C GLN A 212 -23.16 3.59 -11.89
N GLU A 213 -24.41 4.07 -11.87
CA GLU A 213 -25.09 4.66 -13.04
C GLU A 213 -24.99 6.19 -13.02
N SER A 214 -24.78 6.78 -11.84
CA SER A 214 -24.49 8.21 -11.65
C SER A 214 -23.68 8.41 -10.36
N LEU A 215 -23.26 9.65 -10.05
CA LEU A 215 -22.59 9.91 -8.77
C LEU A 215 -23.52 9.66 -7.58
N ALA A 216 -24.81 9.97 -7.69
CA ALA A 216 -25.77 9.82 -6.60
C ALA A 216 -26.33 8.40 -6.46
N GLU A 217 -26.23 7.56 -7.50
CA GLU A 217 -26.88 6.25 -7.56
C GLU A 217 -25.88 5.11 -7.72
N ALA A 218 -26.01 4.11 -6.86
CA ALA A 218 -25.20 2.90 -6.88
C ALA A 218 -26.04 1.66 -6.57
N THR A 219 -25.78 0.58 -7.30
CA THR A 219 -26.25 -0.76 -6.98
C THR A 219 -25.13 -1.51 -6.26
N LEU A 220 -25.39 -1.91 -5.02
CA LEU A 220 -24.54 -2.82 -4.26
C LEU A 220 -24.64 -4.23 -4.85
N MET A 221 -23.50 -4.83 -5.19
CA MET A 221 -23.42 -6.21 -5.68
C MET A 221 -23.31 -7.22 -4.51
N PRO A 222 -23.56 -8.52 -4.73
CA PRO A 222 -23.44 -9.56 -3.70
C PRO A 222 -22.05 -9.53 -3.04
N MET A 223 -22.03 -9.43 -1.71
CA MET A 223 -20.84 -8.99 -0.99
C MET A 223 -19.81 -10.11 -0.72
N GLY A 224 -18.56 -9.67 -0.56
CA GLY A 224 -17.46 -10.46 0.01
C GLY A 224 -17.18 -10.06 1.46
N LYS A 225 -15.94 -10.29 1.92
CA LYS A 225 -15.39 -9.82 3.22
C LYS A 225 -16.14 -10.30 4.49
N GLY A 226 -17.13 -11.18 4.36
CA GLY A 226 -17.91 -11.79 5.45
C GLY A 226 -19.32 -11.22 5.65
N PHE A 227 -19.91 -10.52 4.67
CA PHE A 227 -21.28 -10.05 4.75
C PHE A 227 -22.24 -10.95 3.95
N ALA A 228 -23.46 -11.14 4.47
CA ALA A 228 -24.48 -12.05 3.94
C ALA A 228 -25.46 -11.43 2.92
N ILE A 229 -25.16 -10.24 2.37
CA ILE A 229 -25.98 -9.66 1.29
C ILE A 229 -25.74 -10.41 -0.02
N SER A 230 -26.72 -11.23 -0.40
CA SER A 230 -26.65 -12.16 -1.54
C SER A 230 -27.29 -11.65 -2.84
N SER A 231 -27.95 -10.49 -2.82
CA SER A 231 -28.68 -9.91 -3.96
C SER A 231 -28.24 -8.49 -4.27
N ASN A 232 -28.50 -8.04 -5.50
CA ASN A 232 -28.33 -6.63 -5.87
C ASN A 232 -29.29 -5.75 -5.04
N LEU A 233 -28.80 -4.63 -4.51
CA LEU A 233 -29.60 -3.65 -3.76
C LEU A 233 -29.31 -2.23 -4.25
N ASN A 234 -30.34 -1.40 -4.42
CA ASN A 234 -30.12 0.04 -4.62
C ASN A 234 -29.65 0.65 -3.29
N LEU A 235 -28.38 1.05 -3.26
CA LEU A 235 -27.68 1.45 -2.03
C LEU A 235 -28.20 2.77 -1.48
N GLY A 236 -28.55 3.72 -2.35
CA GLY A 236 -29.13 4.99 -1.95
C GLY A 236 -30.48 4.81 -1.26
N ASN A 237 -31.40 4.07 -1.89
CA ASN A 237 -32.74 3.84 -1.37
C ASN A 237 -32.71 3.11 -0.02
N ILE A 238 -31.91 2.05 0.14
CA ILE A 238 -31.90 1.28 1.39
C ILE A 238 -31.27 2.07 2.56
N LEU A 239 -30.28 2.93 2.30
CA LEU A 239 -29.73 3.87 3.29
C LEU A 239 -30.76 4.92 3.71
N LEU A 240 -31.47 5.53 2.74
CA LEU A 240 -32.51 6.51 3.03
C LEU A 240 -33.68 5.91 3.82
N ASN A 241 -34.13 4.71 3.44
CA ASN A 241 -35.17 3.97 4.16
C ASN A 241 -34.76 3.66 5.61
N GLY A 242 -33.51 3.25 5.84
CA GLY A 242 -32.99 2.97 7.19
C GLY A 242 -32.98 4.22 8.10
N TYR A 243 -32.78 5.41 7.52
CA TYR A 243 -32.81 6.68 8.23
C TYR A 243 -34.22 7.31 8.34
N GLU A 244 -35.16 6.99 7.43
CA GLU A 244 -36.45 7.69 7.29
C GLU A 244 -37.25 7.76 8.61
N LYS A 245 -37.16 6.72 9.44
CA LYS A 245 -37.76 6.64 10.78
C LYS A 245 -37.42 7.81 11.71
N HIS A 246 -36.33 8.55 11.44
CA HIS A 246 -35.91 9.73 12.22
C HIS A 246 -36.40 11.08 11.64
N THR A 247 -37.03 11.07 10.47
CA THR A 247 -37.53 12.29 9.80
C THR A 247 -39.00 12.59 10.06
N ARG A 248 -39.73 11.65 10.68
CA ARG A 248 -41.17 11.77 11.00
C ARG A 248 -41.38 12.38 12.40
N ARG A 249 -42.52 13.02 12.64
CA ARG A 249 -42.82 13.59 13.97
C ARG A 249 -43.43 12.52 14.88
N PRO A 250 -43.25 12.62 16.21
CA PRO A 250 -43.89 11.70 17.17
C PRO A 250 -45.42 11.72 17.18
N ASP A 251 -46.05 12.72 16.56
CA ASP A 251 -47.51 12.89 16.54
C ASP A 251 -48.19 12.21 15.33
N ASP A 252 -47.43 11.55 14.43
CA ASP A 252 -47.96 10.96 13.18
C ASP A 252 -48.44 9.50 13.31
N GLU A 253 -48.06 8.72 14.34
CA GLU A 253 -48.64 7.39 14.65
C GLU A 253 -48.66 7.08 16.17
N ASP A 254 -49.67 6.32 16.63
CA ASP A 254 -49.95 6.00 18.03
C ASP A 254 -48.92 5.05 18.69
N GLU A 255 -48.05 5.55 19.59
CA GLU A 255 -47.82 5.00 20.96
C GLU A 255 -46.66 5.70 21.72
N PRO A 256 -46.86 6.17 22.97
CA PRO A 256 -45.81 6.79 23.78
C PRO A 256 -45.06 5.77 24.67
N THR A 257 -43.98 5.16 24.16
CA THR A 257 -43.06 4.40 25.02
C THR A 257 -42.15 5.32 25.85
N THR A 258 -42.25 5.20 27.17
CA THR A 258 -41.88 6.20 28.21
C THR A 258 -40.37 6.44 28.43
N LYS A 259 -39.51 6.20 27.43
CA LYS A 259 -38.04 6.40 27.55
C LYS A 259 -37.38 7.17 26.40
N ARG A 260 -38.09 7.57 25.35
CA ARG A 260 -37.48 8.33 24.24
C ARG A 260 -37.33 9.81 24.60
N ARG A 261 -36.09 10.32 24.46
CA ARG A 261 -35.78 11.77 24.53
C ARG A 261 -36.65 12.52 23.51
N LYS A 262 -36.96 13.78 23.80
CA LYS A 262 -37.64 14.70 22.86
C LYS A 262 -36.80 14.90 21.59
N LEU A 263 -36.95 14.01 20.63
CA LEU A 263 -36.34 14.11 19.30
C LEU A 263 -37.28 14.93 18.43
N PHE A 264 -36.80 16.09 17.99
CA PHE A 264 -37.41 16.81 16.89
C PHE A 264 -37.18 16.00 15.60
N ALA A 265 -38.11 16.07 14.65
CA ALA A 265 -37.94 15.46 13.33
C ALA A 265 -36.65 15.98 12.69
N LEU A 266 -35.76 15.07 12.29
CA LEU A 266 -34.47 15.43 11.70
C LEU A 266 -34.64 15.80 10.21
N PRO A 267 -33.73 16.62 9.65
CA PRO A 267 -33.68 16.90 8.22
C PRO A 267 -33.63 15.63 7.38
N LYS A 268 -34.18 15.71 6.17
CA LYS A 268 -33.98 14.67 5.16
C LYS A 268 -32.53 14.66 4.70
N LEU A 269 -32.11 13.56 4.09
CA LEU A 269 -30.76 13.40 3.55
C LEU A 269 -30.82 13.44 2.03
N LYS A 270 -29.89 14.18 1.42
CA LYS A 270 -29.74 14.26 -0.04
C LYS A 270 -28.40 13.68 -0.43
N ILE A 271 -28.42 12.49 -1.02
CA ILE A 271 -27.21 11.83 -1.50
C ILE A 271 -26.73 12.55 -2.76
N GLN A 272 -25.56 13.18 -2.68
CA GLN A 272 -24.89 13.87 -3.79
C GLN A 272 -23.83 12.97 -4.44
N ALA A 273 -23.17 12.14 -3.63
CA ALA A 273 -22.17 11.19 -4.11
C ALA A 273 -22.21 9.88 -3.31
N ILE A 274 -22.16 8.76 -4.01
CA ILE A 274 -21.79 7.43 -3.52
C ILE A 274 -20.49 7.05 -4.24
N THR A 275 -19.54 6.41 -3.56
CA THR A 275 -18.30 5.96 -4.20
C THR A 275 -17.63 4.80 -3.49
N ASN A 276 -16.65 4.19 -4.14
CA ASN A 276 -15.75 3.22 -3.51
C ASN A 276 -14.64 3.91 -2.69
N ASP A 277 -14.14 3.23 -1.66
CA ASP A 277 -13.11 3.74 -0.75
C ASP A 277 -11.78 4.10 -1.42
N THR A 278 -11.38 3.40 -2.49
CA THR A 278 -10.20 3.78 -3.29
C THR A 278 -10.37 5.17 -3.93
N VAL A 279 -11.57 5.47 -4.45
CA VAL A 279 -11.91 6.72 -5.15
C VAL A 279 -12.03 7.87 -4.17
N ALA A 280 -12.65 7.65 -3.02
CA ALA A 280 -12.66 8.62 -1.93
C ALA A 280 -11.23 8.93 -1.44
N THR A 281 -10.39 7.91 -1.30
CA THR A 281 -8.97 8.04 -0.91
C THR A 281 -8.18 8.88 -1.92
N LEU A 282 -8.37 8.63 -3.22
CA LEU A 282 -7.80 9.43 -4.31
C LEU A 282 -8.27 10.90 -4.23
N ALA A 283 -9.58 11.13 -4.16
CA ALA A 283 -10.18 12.47 -4.16
C ALA A 283 -9.77 13.29 -2.92
N SER A 284 -9.79 12.66 -1.73
CA SER A 284 -9.36 13.26 -0.46
C SER A 284 -7.94 13.80 -0.53
N LEU A 285 -7.00 13.02 -1.07
CA LEU A 285 -5.63 13.46 -1.19
C LEU A 285 -5.43 14.45 -2.34
N ALA A 286 -6.10 14.28 -3.48
CA ALA A 286 -6.04 15.21 -4.60
C ALA A 286 -6.51 16.61 -4.21
N TYR A 287 -7.60 16.73 -3.44
CA TYR A 287 -8.10 18.00 -2.91
C TYR A 287 -7.09 18.69 -1.97
N LYS A 288 -6.36 17.90 -1.16
CA LYS A 288 -5.34 18.41 -0.22
C LYS A 288 -4.03 18.81 -0.93
N VAL A 289 -3.55 17.98 -1.86
CA VAL A 289 -2.17 18.05 -2.42
C VAL A 289 -1.99 19.09 -3.53
N LYS A 290 -3.07 19.66 -4.07
CA LYS A 290 -3.03 20.55 -5.24
C LYS A 290 -2.13 21.80 -5.11
N SER A 291 -1.68 22.17 -3.91
CA SER A 291 -0.71 23.25 -3.68
C SER A 291 0.77 22.86 -3.80
N LEU A 292 1.11 21.59 -4.04
CA LEU A 292 2.51 21.17 -4.19
C LEU A 292 2.97 21.25 -5.65
N PRO A 293 4.00 22.06 -5.99
CA PRO A 293 4.54 22.11 -7.34
C PRO A 293 5.14 20.75 -7.71
N ASN A 294 4.98 20.38 -8.99
CA ASN A 294 5.48 19.14 -9.58
C ASN A 294 4.99 17.84 -8.88
N SER A 295 3.98 17.90 -8.03
CA SER A 295 3.36 16.72 -7.40
C SER A 295 1.92 16.57 -7.88
N ARG A 296 1.49 15.37 -8.25
CA ARG A 296 0.05 15.06 -8.34
C ARG A 296 -0.28 13.67 -7.82
N VAL A 297 -1.52 13.50 -7.40
CA VAL A 297 -2.05 12.18 -7.04
C VAL A 297 -2.41 11.42 -8.32
N ALA A 298 -1.75 10.28 -8.53
CA ALA A 298 -1.94 9.42 -9.69
C ALA A 298 -2.79 8.19 -9.39
N MET A 299 -2.83 7.72 -8.14
CA MET A 299 -3.51 6.48 -7.76
C MET A 299 -4.05 6.58 -6.32
N GLY A 300 -5.17 5.91 -6.05
CA GLY A 300 -5.66 5.66 -4.69
C GLY A 300 -5.64 4.15 -4.39
N ILE A 301 -5.08 3.74 -3.26
CA ILE A 301 -5.03 2.34 -2.84
C ILE A 301 -5.58 2.15 -1.42
N ILE A 302 -6.20 0.99 -1.20
CA ILE A 302 -6.62 0.50 0.11
C ILE A 302 -5.76 -0.71 0.45
N VAL A 303 -5.13 -0.69 1.62
CA VAL A 303 -4.38 -1.84 2.17
C VAL A 303 -4.77 -2.03 3.64
N GLY A 304 -5.98 -2.57 3.84
CA GLY A 304 -6.65 -2.71 5.13
C GLY A 304 -7.16 -4.12 5.34
N THR A 305 -8.43 -4.28 5.74
CA THR A 305 -9.08 -5.61 5.85
C THR A 305 -9.02 -6.38 4.53
N GLY A 306 -9.21 -5.67 3.41
CA GLY A 306 -8.96 -6.14 2.05
C GLY A 306 -7.99 -5.21 1.30
N CYS A 307 -7.84 -5.42 0.00
CA CYS A 307 -6.93 -4.69 -0.88
C CYS A 307 -7.65 -4.23 -2.16
N ASN A 308 -7.49 -2.97 -2.58
CA ASN A 308 -8.03 -2.48 -3.86
C ASN A 308 -7.26 -1.23 -4.35
N ALA A 309 -7.41 -0.88 -5.63
CA ALA A 309 -6.84 0.33 -6.22
C ALA A 309 -7.78 1.04 -7.21
N THR A 310 -7.54 2.34 -7.38
CA THR A 310 -8.14 3.18 -8.42
C THR A 310 -7.08 4.06 -9.08
N ILE A 311 -7.28 4.37 -10.35
CA ILE A 311 -6.39 5.20 -11.17
C ILE A 311 -7.22 5.93 -12.26
N PRO A 312 -6.89 7.18 -12.65
CA PRO A 312 -7.43 7.77 -13.87
C PRO A 312 -7.00 6.96 -15.10
N MET A 313 -7.92 6.71 -16.02
CA MET A 313 -7.64 6.06 -17.32
C MET A 313 -8.35 6.79 -18.45
N LYS A 314 -7.67 6.91 -19.59
CA LYS A 314 -8.26 7.47 -20.82
C LYS A 314 -9.35 6.54 -21.33
N LEU A 315 -10.44 7.10 -21.86
CA LEU A 315 -11.55 6.29 -22.36
C LEU A 315 -11.15 5.37 -23.53
N GLY A 316 -10.17 5.77 -24.33
CA GLY A 316 -9.60 4.94 -25.41
C GLY A 316 -8.75 3.76 -24.95
N ASP A 317 -8.43 3.65 -23.65
CA ASP A 317 -7.74 2.50 -23.04
C ASP A 317 -8.73 1.53 -22.34
N LEU A 318 -10.03 1.80 -22.42
CA LEU A 318 -11.12 0.99 -21.85
C LEU A 318 -11.93 0.30 -22.95
N HIS A 319 -12.67 -0.76 -22.60
CA HIS A 319 -13.61 -1.38 -23.53
C HIS A 319 -14.66 -0.37 -24.03
N GLU A 320 -15.15 -0.56 -25.27
CA GLU A 320 -16.09 0.37 -25.91
C GLU A 320 -17.39 0.55 -25.10
N SER A 321 -17.89 -0.50 -24.43
CA SER A 321 -19.08 -0.40 -23.56
C SER A 321 -18.83 0.48 -22.33
N LYS A 322 -17.64 0.39 -21.73
CA LYS A 322 -17.22 1.20 -20.58
C LYS A 322 -17.08 2.67 -20.97
N ALA A 323 -16.42 2.95 -22.10
CA ALA A 323 -16.28 4.29 -22.65
C ALA A 323 -17.65 4.90 -23.02
N LYS A 324 -18.56 4.13 -23.65
CA LYS A 324 -19.93 4.56 -23.95
C LYS A 324 -20.73 4.92 -22.70
N SER A 325 -20.60 4.14 -21.62
CA SER A 325 -21.26 4.43 -20.33
C SER A 325 -20.82 5.78 -19.76
N VAL A 326 -19.50 6.07 -19.77
CA VAL A 326 -18.99 7.39 -19.32
C VAL A 326 -19.47 8.52 -20.23
N ASN A 327 -19.36 8.36 -21.56
CA ASN A 327 -19.79 9.38 -22.52
C ASN A 327 -21.29 9.68 -22.48
N ALA A 328 -22.12 8.73 -22.03
CA ALA A 328 -23.55 8.95 -21.82
C ALA A 328 -23.83 9.85 -20.59
N MET A 329 -22.95 9.83 -19.59
CA MET A 329 -23.03 10.71 -18.41
C MET A 329 -22.34 12.07 -18.63
N GLU A 330 -21.18 12.08 -19.28
CA GLU A 330 -20.33 13.27 -19.48
C GLU A 330 -19.73 13.22 -20.89
N PRO A 331 -20.41 13.78 -21.91
CA PRO A 331 -19.99 13.69 -23.32
C PRO A 331 -18.64 14.35 -23.64
N SER A 332 -18.13 15.21 -22.76
CA SER A 332 -16.82 15.87 -22.90
C SER A 332 -15.67 15.10 -22.25
N ALA A 333 -15.94 13.96 -21.61
CA ALA A 333 -14.92 13.18 -20.91
C ALA A 333 -13.85 12.63 -21.86
N VAL A 334 -12.58 12.83 -21.51
CA VAL A 334 -11.43 12.19 -22.17
C VAL A 334 -10.85 11.05 -21.33
N GLU A 335 -11.12 11.07 -20.03
CA GLU A 335 -10.70 10.10 -19.03
C GLU A 335 -11.78 9.91 -17.96
N THR A 336 -11.63 8.85 -17.16
CA THR A 336 -12.43 8.59 -15.96
C THR A 336 -11.55 7.97 -14.88
N ILE A 337 -11.93 8.17 -13.61
CA ILE A 337 -11.41 7.38 -12.50
C ILE A 337 -11.99 5.97 -12.59
N VAL A 338 -11.13 4.95 -12.59
CA VAL A 338 -11.51 3.54 -12.71
C VAL A 338 -11.31 2.83 -11.38
N ASN A 339 -12.35 2.19 -10.84
CA ASN A 339 -12.19 1.21 -9.76
C ASN A 339 -11.67 -0.10 -10.38
N THR A 340 -10.47 -0.53 -10.00
CA THR A 340 -9.82 -1.67 -10.68
C THR A 340 -10.37 -3.02 -10.25
N GLU A 341 -10.78 -3.17 -8.99
CA GLU A 341 -11.01 -4.48 -8.34
C GLU A 341 -9.87 -5.46 -8.65
N TRP A 342 -8.62 -4.98 -8.57
CA TRP A 342 -7.40 -5.68 -9.01
C TRP A 342 -7.10 -6.99 -8.27
N THR A 343 -7.87 -7.33 -7.23
CA THR A 343 -7.74 -8.57 -6.45
C THR A 343 -8.52 -9.74 -7.05
N ILE A 344 -9.55 -9.47 -7.86
CA ILE A 344 -10.41 -10.49 -8.49
C ILE A 344 -9.59 -11.36 -9.46
N SER A 345 -9.98 -12.63 -9.54
CA SER A 345 -9.33 -13.75 -10.23
C SER A 345 -8.78 -13.49 -11.65
N GLY A 346 -9.31 -12.52 -12.41
CA GLY A 346 -8.76 -12.12 -13.71
C GLY A 346 -7.33 -11.59 -13.62
N ALA A 347 -6.92 -11.06 -12.46
CA ALA A 347 -5.54 -10.63 -12.19
C ALA A 347 -4.61 -11.76 -11.69
N ALA A 348 -5.12 -12.97 -11.50
CA ALA A 348 -4.37 -14.10 -10.96
C ALA A 348 -3.34 -14.80 -11.89
N PRO A 349 -3.45 -14.80 -13.24
CA PRO A 349 -2.51 -15.55 -14.09
C PRO A 349 -1.03 -15.23 -13.84
N PRO A 350 -0.59 -13.96 -13.71
CA PRO A 350 0.80 -13.63 -13.40
C PRO A 350 1.34 -14.25 -12.10
N LEU A 351 0.48 -14.46 -11.09
CA LEU A 351 0.87 -15.11 -9.82
C LEU A 351 1.18 -16.59 -10.03
N LYS A 352 0.38 -17.27 -10.85
CA LYS A 352 0.57 -18.70 -11.18
C LYS A 352 1.77 -18.90 -12.10
N GLU A 353 1.90 -18.09 -13.14
CA GLU A 353 2.97 -18.21 -14.14
C GLU A 353 4.38 -17.90 -13.58
N LEU A 354 4.46 -17.18 -12.46
CA LEU A 354 5.71 -16.86 -11.76
C LEU A 354 5.90 -17.67 -10.46
N ASN A 355 5.07 -18.70 -10.23
CA ASN A 355 5.11 -19.56 -9.04
C ASN A 355 5.06 -18.78 -7.70
N VAL A 356 4.31 -17.67 -7.67
CA VAL A 356 4.10 -16.85 -6.46
C VAL A 356 3.15 -17.51 -5.47
N THR A 357 2.17 -18.28 -5.99
CA THR A 357 1.20 -19.03 -5.19
C THR A 357 1.83 -20.27 -4.58
N THR A 358 1.89 -20.34 -3.25
CA THR A 358 2.46 -21.46 -2.48
C THR A 358 1.40 -22.46 -2.02
N LYS A 359 1.82 -23.58 -1.41
CA LYS A 359 0.90 -24.56 -0.80
C LYS A 359 -0.03 -23.94 0.25
N TRP A 360 0.48 -23.01 1.07
CA TRP A 360 -0.29 -22.34 2.13
C TRP A 360 -1.32 -21.36 1.56
N ASP A 361 -1.03 -20.72 0.42
CA ASP A 361 -2.02 -19.88 -0.27
C ASP A 361 -3.15 -20.70 -0.87
N ILE A 362 -2.84 -21.91 -1.38
CA ILE A 362 -3.84 -22.84 -1.92
C ILE A 362 -4.75 -23.37 -0.80
N GLU A 363 -4.19 -23.73 0.35
CA GLU A 363 -4.96 -24.15 1.53
C GLU A 363 -5.90 -23.03 2.01
N LEU A 364 -5.39 -21.80 2.12
CA LEU A 364 -6.17 -20.61 2.50
C LEU A 364 -7.29 -20.30 1.50
N ASP A 365 -7.01 -20.38 0.19
CA ASP A 365 -7.98 -20.16 -0.88
C ASP A 365 -9.11 -21.20 -0.84
N GLN A 366 -8.76 -22.48 -0.64
CA GLN A 366 -9.73 -23.57 -0.53
C GLN A 366 -10.64 -23.46 0.70
N ALA A 367 -10.14 -22.89 1.80
CA ALA A 367 -10.92 -22.63 3.02
C ALA A 367 -11.81 -21.36 2.92
N CYS A 368 -11.63 -20.52 1.90
CA CYS A 368 -12.47 -19.33 1.72
C CYS A 368 -13.88 -19.69 1.23
N ALA A 369 -14.88 -18.88 1.61
CA ALA A 369 -16.28 -19.09 1.22
C ALA A 369 -16.54 -19.09 -0.31
N ARG A 370 -15.61 -18.54 -1.09
CA ARG A 370 -15.61 -18.56 -2.56
C ARG A 370 -14.17 -18.80 -3.06
N PRO A 371 -13.71 -20.07 -3.15
CA PRO A 371 -12.37 -20.38 -3.62
C PRO A 371 -12.13 -19.86 -5.03
N GLY A 372 -10.92 -19.38 -5.29
CA GLY A 372 -10.48 -18.75 -6.51
C GLY A 372 -10.98 -17.31 -6.74
N PHE A 373 -11.80 -16.73 -5.86
CA PHE A 373 -12.45 -15.42 -6.11
C PHE A 373 -11.48 -14.24 -6.09
N GLN A 374 -10.74 -14.04 -4.99
CA GLN A 374 -9.80 -12.92 -4.81
C GLN A 374 -8.40 -13.38 -4.35
N PRO A 375 -7.69 -14.21 -5.14
CA PRO A 375 -6.41 -14.83 -4.73
C PRO A 375 -5.31 -13.82 -4.38
N PHE A 376 -5.33 -12.62 -4.95
CA PHE A 376 -4.38 -11.57 -4.58
C PHE A 376 -4.76 -10.88 -3.25
N GLU A 377 -6.05 -10.79 -2.89
CA GLU A 377 -6.45 -10.31 -1.56
C GLU A 377 -6.06 -11.32 -0.48
N TYR A 378 -6.11 -12.62 -0.74
CA TYR A 378 -5.71 -13.64 0.24
C TYR A 378 -4.21 -13.56 0.60
N MET A 379 -3.38 -13.02 -0.30
CA MET A 379 -1.94 -12.77 -0.05
C MET A 379 -1.63 -11.40 0.56
N THR A 380 -2.58 -10.44 0.52
CA THR A 380 -2.31 -9.01 0.80
C THR A 380 -3.27 -8.32 1.78
N GLY A 381 -4.47 -8.87 1.98
CA GLY A 381 -5.52 -8.31 2.83
C GLY A 381 -5.39 -8.69 4.30
N GLY A 382 -5.72 -7.75 5.18
CA GLY A 382 -5.56 -7.87 6.63
C GLY A 382 -6.49 -8.87 7.28
N ARG A 383 -7.56 -9.30 6.60
CA ARG A 383 -8.37 -10.47 7.00
C ARG A 383 -7.58 -11.78 6.89
N TYR A 384 -6.60 -11.84 5.99
CA TYR A 384 -5.96 -13.08 5.53
C TYR A 384 -4.50 -13.24 6.00
N ILE A 385 -3.76 -12.14 6.17
CA ILE A 385 -2.34 -12.19 6.61
C ILE A 385 -2.15 -12.99 7.91
N GLY A 386 -2.96 -12.76 8.94
CA GLY A 386 -2.88 -13.50 10.21
C GLY A 386 -3.15 -15.00 10.06
N GLU A 387 -4.10 -15.37 9.20
CA GLU A 387 -4.44 -16.77 8.93
C GLU A 387 -3.37 -17.48 8.10
N LEU A 388 -2.82 -16.81 7.09
CA LEU A 388 -1.68 -17.32 6.33
C LEU A 388 -0.47 -17.57 7.25
N ILE A 389 -0.19 -16.65 8.18
CA ILE A 389 0.86 -16.83 9.20
C ILE A 389 0.52 -18.02 10.11
N ARG A 390 -0.74 -18.22 10.50
CA ARG A 390 -1.19 -19.38 11.28
C ARG A 390 -0.90 -20.68 10.56
N LEU A 391 -1.25 -20.78 9.27
CA LEU A 391 -1.03 -21.97 8.44
C LEU A 391 0.46 -22.32 8.33
N ILE A 392 1.31 -21.34 7.99
CA ILE A 392 2.76 -21.55 7.86
C ILE A 392 3.39 -21.95 9.20
N LEU A 393 2.98 -21.30 10.29
CA LEU A 393 3.49 -21.61 11.64
C LEU A 393 3.01 -22.98 12.14
N PHE A 394 1.76 -23.36 11.86
CA PHE A 394 1.22 -24.67 12.21
C PHE A 394 1.97 -25.78 11.45
N ASP A 395 2.16 -25.62 10.15
CA ASP A 395 2.96 -26.52 9.31
C ASP A 395 4.41 -26.62 9.81
N TYR A 396 5.07 -25.50 10.09
CA TYR A 396 6.43 -25.49 10.68
C TYR A 396 6.50 -26.24 12.02
N LEU A 397 5.62 -25.92 12.96
CA LEU A 397 5.65 -26.51 14.30
C LEU A 397 5.34 -28.02 14.29
N THR A 398 4.52 -28.48 13.35
CA THR A 398 4.13 -29.90 13.25
C THR A 398 5.07 -30.75 12.38
N THR A 399 5.72 -30.15 11.37
CA THR A 399 6.58 -30.89 10.42
C THR A 399 8.08 -30.71 10.68
N ILE A 400 8.51 -29.54 11.17
CA ILE A 400 9.93 -29.23 11.40
C ILE A 400 10.28 -29.33 12.89
N ALA A 401 9.42 -28.83 13.78
CA ALA A 401 9.59 -28.96 15.23
C ALA A 401 8.92 -30.23 15.81
N GLU A 402 8.34 -31.08 14.96
CA GLU A 402 7.73 -32.39 15.30
C GLU A 402 6.68 -32.36 16.44
N LEU A 403 6.05 -31.21 16.69
CA LEU A 403 5.07 -31.06 17.76
C LEU A 403 3.72 -31.69 17.37
N SER A 404 3.12 -32.42 18.31
CA SER A 404 1.74 -32.90 18.13
C SER A 404 0.75 -31.73 18.04
N LYS A 405 -0.22 -31.80 17.13
CA LYS A 405 -1.36 -30.87 17.06
C LYS A 405 -2.06 -30.67 18.42
N ARG A 406 -2.09 -31.69 19.29
CA ARG A 406 -2.70 -31.63 20.63
C ARG A 406 -1.90 -30.79 21.64
N SER A 407 -0.62 -30.50 21.34
CA SER A 407 0.26 -29.69 22.18
C SER A 407 0.20 -28.20 21.88
N LEU A 408 -0.43 -27.80 20.78
CA LEU A 408 -0.43 -26.43 20.29
C LEU A 408 -1.60 -25.59 20.85
N PRO A 409 -1.42 -24.27 21.04
CA PRO A 409 -2.50 -23.36 21.44
C PRO A 409 -3.69 -23.41 20.48
N ALA A 410 -4.92 -23.27 21.01
CA ALA A 410 -6.14 -23.32 20.21
C ALA A 410 -6.14 -22.32 19.03
N ASN A 411 -5.58 -21.12 19.21
CA ASN A 411 -5.46 -20.11 18.16
C ASN A 411 -4.55 -20.51 16.99
N LEU A 412 -3.67 -21.50 17.14
CA LEU A 412 -2.89 -22.05 16.03
C LEU A 412 -3.65 -23.14 15.27
N ILE A 413 -4.70 -23.70 15.87
CA ILE A 413 -5.50 -24.82 15.34
C ILE A 413 -6.78 -24.32 14.69
N GLN A 414 -7.44 -23.33 15.30
CA GLN A 414 -8.71 -22.76 14.84
C GLN A 414 -8.47 -21.73 13.74
N GLU A 415 -9.18 -21.89 12.62
CA GLU A 415 -9.18 -20.95 11.49
C GLU A 415 -9.54 -19.52 11.94
N TYR A 416 -8.80 -18.55 11.43
CA TYR A 416 -8.90 -17.11 11.69
C TYR A 416 -8.75 -16.67 13.16
N ALA A 417 -8.41 -17.58 14.08
CA ALA A 417 -8.22 -17.27 15.50
C ALA A 417 -6.89 -16.53 15.81
N LEU A 418 -6.00 -16.40 14.82
CA LEU A 418 -4.77 -15.63 14.88
C LEU A 418 -4.89 -14.38 13.98
N THR A 419 -5.20 -13.23 14.57
CA THR A 419 -5.51 -12.01 13.80
C THR A 419 -4.26 -11.23 13.39
N THR A 420 -4.32 -10.53 12.26
CA THR A 420 -3.26 -9.62 11.80
C THR A 420 -2.92 -8.54 12.83
N THR A 421 -3.92 -8.05 13.57
CA THR A 421 -3.73 -7.11 14.69
C THR A 421 -2.88 -7.73 15.80
N TYR A 422 -3.18 -8.97 16.21
CA TYR A 422 -2.39 -9.69 17.21
C TYR A 422 -0.92 -9.85 16.76
N ILE A 423 -0.68 -10.21 15.50
CA ILE A 423 0.68 -10.29 14.93
C ILE A 423 1.39 -8.93 15.00
N SER A 424 0.71 -7.87 14.54
CA SER A 424 1.24 -6.50 14.53
C SER A 424 1.62 -6.02 15.93
N ASP A 425 0.76 -6.26 16.93
CA ASP A 425 0.90 -5.68 18.26
C ASP A 425 1.81 -6.50 19.19
N HIS A 426 1.83 -7.84 19.08
CA HIS A 426 2.57 -8.72 19.98
C HIS A 426 3.81 -9.36 19.35
N VAL A 427 3.77 -9.73 18.07
CA VAL A 427 4.87 -10.47 17.41
C VAL A 427 5.86 -9.50 16.75
N ALA A 428 5.37 -8.62 15.87
CA ALA A 428 6.20 -7.71 15.08
C ALA A 428 6.89 -6.62 15.93
N LYS A 429 6.28 -6.21 17.06
CA LYS A 429 6.84 -5.21 17.98
C LYS A 429 7.78 -5.77 19.05
N SER A 430 7.96 -7.10 19.13
CA SER A 430 8.81 -7.68 20.17
C SER A 430 10.30 -7.44 19.94
N ARG A 431 11.01 -7.07 21.01
CA ARG A 431 12.43 -6.68 21.00
C ARG A 431 13.35 -7.89 20.83
N SER A 432 13.07 -8.99 21.52
CA SER A 432 13.83 -10.23 21.45
C SER A 432 12.91 -11.46 21.40
N ASP A 433 13.47 -12.60 20.99
CA ASP A 433 12.73 -13.86 20.96
C ASP A 433 12.44 -14.40 22.37
N ASN A 434 13.29 -14.08 23.36
CA ASN A 434 13.03 -14.37 24.78
C ASN A 434 11.83 -13.57 25.31
N ASP A 435 11.77 -12.26 25.03
CA ASP A 435 10.63 -11.43 25.44
C ASP A 435 9.34 -11.89 24.75
N LEU A 436 9.45 -12.26 23.46
CA LEU A 436 8.33 -12.80 22.70
C LEU A 436 7.86 -14.13 23.29
N ALA A 437 8.74 -15.07 23.60
CA ALA A 437 8.40 -16.34 24.23
C ALA A 437 7.68 -16.14 25.58
N GLN A 438 8.15 -15.22 26.42
CA GLN A 438 7.50 -14.88 27.69
C GLN A 438 6.10 -14.25 27.50
N ALA A 439 5.92 -13.43 26.47
CA ALA A 439 4.62 -12.86 26.12
C ALA A 439 3.67 -13.94 25.58
N LEU A 440 4.13 -14.76 24.63
CA LEU A 440 3.35 -15.84 24.01
C LEU A 440 2.89 -16.89 25.02
N ASN A 441 3.71 -17.25 26.02
CA ASN A 441 3.28 -18.14 27.11
C ASN A 441 2.14 -17.56 27.98
N LYS A 442 1.85 -16.25 27.89
CA LYS A 442 0.74 -15.60 28.60
C LYS A 442 -0.47 -15.36 27.70
N SER A 443 -0.25 -14.96 26.43
CA SER A 443 -1.32 -14.57 25.50
C SER A 443 -1.75 -15.66 24.53
N LEU A 444 -0.89 -16.65 24.25
CA LEU A 444 -1.16 -17.86 23.48
C LEU A 444 -0.62 -19.10 24.22
N PRO A 445 -1.07 -19.36 25.47
CA PRO A 445 -0.62 -20.51 26.21
C PRO A 445 -1.00 -21.82 25.50
N PRO A 446 -0.16 -22.85 25.56
CA PRO A 446 -0.53 -24.19 25.11
C PRO A 446 -1.56 -24.83 26.07
N PRO A 447 -2.27 -25.88 25.64
CA PRO A 447 -3.28 -26.55 26.46
C PRO A 447 -2.69 -27.11 27.76
N GLU A 448 -3.51 -27.18 28.82
CA GLU A 448 -3.10 -27.75 30.11
C GLU A 448 -2.62 -29.21 30.01
N SER A 449 -3.08 -29.95 28.99
CA SER A 449 -2.65 -31.31 28.66
C SER A 449 -1.30 -31.40 27.92
N SER A 450 -0.54 -30.31 27.85
CA SER A 450 0.74 -30.24 27.13
C SER A 450 1.85 -29.70 28.02
N ASP A 451 3.02 -30.35 27.97
CA ASP A 451 4.26 -29.87 28.61
C ASP A 451 5.05 -28.92 27.72
N TRP A 452 4.74 -28.83 26.42
CA TRP A 452 5.39 -27.88 25.51
C TRP A 452 5.10 -26.43 25.95
N ARG A 453 6.06 -25.52 25.75
CA ARG A 453 5.95 -24.08 26.04
C ARG A 453 6.66 -23.30 24.96
N TRP A 454 6.30 -22.03 24.78
CA TRP A 454 7.06 -21.15 23.91
C TRP A 454 8.45 -20.91 24.49
N ASP A 455 9.48 -21.20 23.70
CA ASP A 455 10.87 -20.84 23.96
C ASP A 455 11.34 -19.80 22.93
N ALA A 456 12.57 -19.33 23.06
CA ALA A 456 13.15 -18.38 22.11
C ALA A 456 13.25 -18.94 20.67
N ARG A 457 13.36 -20.27 20.51
CA ARG A 457 13.47 -20.93 19.21
C ARG A 457 12.14 -20.86 18.44
N ALA A 458 11.06 -21.33 19.05
CA ALA A 458 9.71 -21.29 18.47
C ALA A 458 9.17 -19.86 18.33
N ALA A 459 9.46 -18.98 19.29
CA ALA A 459 9.12 -17.56 19.19
C ALA A 459 9.87 -16.87 18.04
N GLY A 460 11.16 -17.18 17.85
CA GLY A 460 11.96 -16.69 16.73
C GLY A 460 11.47 -17.19 15.37
N ALA A 461 11.08 -18.47 15.29
CA ALA A 461 10.44 -19.01 14.10
C ALA A 461 9.14 -18.26 13.75
N PHE A 462 8.26 -18.05 14.72
CA PHE A 462 7.03 -17.27 14.54
C PHE A 462 7.33 -15.83 14.08
N ARG A 463 8.29 -15.14 14.72
CA ARG A 463 8.70 -13.78 14.32
C ARG A 463 9.27 -13.72 12.89
N LYS A 464 10.07 -14.71 12.49
CA LYS A 464 10.60 -14.84 11.12
C LYS A 464 9.48 -15.09 10.10
N ILE A 465 8.58 -16.05 10.37
CA ILE A 465 7.42 -16.39 9.52
C ILE A 465 6.57 -15.15 9.28
N ALA A 466 6.19 -14.44 10.36
CA ALA A 466 5.39 -13.21 10.26
C ALA A 466 6.07 -12.15 9.39
N ARG A 467 7.39 -11.93 9.59
CA ARG A 467 8.18 -10.98 8.79
C ARG A 467 8.32 -11.40 7.33
N THR A 468 8.41 -12.70 7.02
CA THR A 468 8.48 -13.19 5.63
C THR A 468 7.14 -13.00 4.91
N VAL A 469 6.01 -13.32 5.55
CA VAL A 469 4.67 -13.02 5.00
C VAL A 469 4.50 -11.52 4.78
N GLN A 470 4.92 -10.69 5.75
CA GLN A 470 4.88 -9.24 5.63
C GLN A 470 5.72 -8.72 4.45
N ARG A 471 6.97 -9.21 4.30
CA ARG A 471 7.85 -8.86 3.16
C ARG A 471 7.22 -9.22 1.82
N ARG A 472 6.68 -10.44 1.69
CA ARG A 472 5.99 -10.88 0.48
C ARG A 472 4.80 -9.97 0.17
N SER A 473 3.92 -9.76 1.16
CA SER A 473 2.73 -8.91 1.03
C SER A 473 3.07 -7.51 0.55
N ALA A 474 4.06 -6.86 1.17
CA ALA A 474 4.52 -5.53 0.79
C ALA A 474 5.11 -5.48 -0.63
N GLY A 475 5.89 -6.48 -1.03
CA GLY A 475 6.47 -6.60 -2.38
C GLY A 475 5.41 -6.86 -3.45
N LEU A 476 4.41 -7.69 -3.16
CA LEU A 476 3.27 -7.95 -4.05
C LEU A 476 2.46 -6.68 -4.32
N ILE A 477 2.14 -5.91 -3.28
CA ILE A 477 1.45 -4.62 -3.42
C ILE A 477 2.30 -3.64 -4.24
N ALA A 478 3.61 -3.55 -3.99
CA ALA A 478 4.51 -2.71 -4.78
C ALA A 478 4.52 -3.11 -6.26
N ALA A 479 4.57 -4.41 -6.58
CA ALA A 479 4.50 -4.90 -7.95
C ALA A 479 3.16 -4.57 -8.63
N ALA A 480 2.03 -4.66 -7.91
CA ALA A 480 0.72 -4.28 -8.42
C ALA A 480 0.61 -2.77 -8.67
N VAL A 481 1.08 -1.92 -7.74
CA VAL A 481 1.14 -0.45 -7.91
C VAL A 481 1.97 -0.08 -9.15
N VAL A 482 3.19 -0.61 -9.27
CA VAL A 482 4.08 -0.34 -10.40
C VAL A 482 3.47 -0.84 -11.72
N GLY A 483 2.86 -2.04 -11.72
CA GLY A 483 2.16 -2.58 -12.87
C GLY A 483 0.95 -1.74 -13.31
N LEU A 484 0.18 -1.20 -12.37
CA LEU A 484 -0.99 -0.36 -12.62
C LEU A 484 -0.62 1.05 -13.11
N LEU A 485 0.43 1.67 -12.54
CA LEU A 485 1.00 2.91 -13.08
C LEU A 485 1.46 2.71 -14.53
N ALA A 486 2.16 1.61 -14.81
CA ALA A 486 2.58 1.30 -16.17
C ALA A 486 1.40 0.98 -17.11
N CYS A 487 0.32 0.38 -16.60
CA CYS A 487 -0.92 0.14 -17.34
C CYS A 487 -1.51 1.48 -17.84
N ALA A 488 -1.65 2.46 -16.94
CA ALA A 488 -2.12 3.82 -17.24
C ALA A 488 -1.11 4.70 -18.01
N ARG A 489 0.06 4.17 -18.38
CA ARG A 489 1.18 4.88 -19.02
C ARG A 489 1.77 6.02 -18.16
N GLU A 490 1.65 5.91 -16.85
CA GLU A 490 2.24 6.88 -15.91
C GLU A 490 3.76 6.73 -15.79
N ILE A 491 4.23 5.49 -15.89
CA ILE A 491 5.66 5.13 -15.94
C ILE A 491 5.87 4.14 -17.10
N GLU A 492 7.10 4.04 -17.57
CA GLU A 492 7.54 2.98 -18.48
C GLU A 492 8.14 1.82 -17.67
N LEU A 493 8.07 0.59 -18.19
CA LEU A 493 8.77 -0.60 -17.68
C LEU A 493 9.53 -1.25 -18.83
N LYS A 494 10.85 -1.44 -18.67
CA LYS A 494 11.71 -2.06 -19.69
C LYS A 494 11.73 -3.58 -19.58
N GLU A 495 12.02 -4.23 -20.69
CA GLU A 495 12.39 -5.65 -20.69
C GLU A 495 13.73 -5.85 -19.94
N ASP A 496 13.88 -6.98 -19.24
CA ASP A 496 15.22 -7.38 -18.76
C ASP A 496 16.06 -7.71 -20.01
N SER A 497 17.20 -7.04 -20.20
CA SER A 497 18.10 -7.27 -21.33
C SER A 497 18.77 -8.64 -21.22
N ASN A 498 18.16 -9.67 -21.80
CA ASN A 498 18.80 -10.98 -21.97
C ASN A 498 19.81 -10.95 -23.15
N SER A 499 20.86 -10.16 -23.00
CA SER A 499 22.10 -10.28 -23.78
C SER A 499 23.28 -9.73 -22.96
N SER A 500 24.38 -10.49 -22.91
CA SER A 500 25.63 -10.16 -22.21
C SER A 500 25.52 -9.83 -20.72
N SER A 501 25.24 -10.85 -19.90
CA SER A 501 25.97 -10.96 -18.63
C SER A 501 27.44 -11.26 -18.97
N PRO A 502 28.44 -10.55 -18.41
CA PRO A 502 29.83 -10.94 -18.61
C PRO A 502 30.08 -12.29 -17.93
N GLU A 503 30.53 -13.29 -18.68
CA GLU A 503 31.07 -14.50 -18.08
C GLU A 503 32.35 -14.16 -17.29
N ASN A 504 32.56 -14.84 -16.17
CA ASN A 504 33.74 -14.63 -15.34
C ASN A 504 35.03 -14.87 -16.15
N PRO A 505 36.05 -13.99 -16.05
CA PRO A 505 37.33 -14.21 -16.72
C PRO A 505 38.13 -15.31 -16.00
N ALA A 506 37.93 -16.56 -16.43
CA ALA A 506 38.83 -17.65 -16.08
C ALA A 506 40.21 -17.41 -16.72
N SER A 507 41.27 -17.70 -15.96
CA SER A 507 42.66 -17.38 -16.29
C SER A 507 43.26 -18.33 -17.37
N PRO A 508 44.43 -17.99 -17.97
CA PRO A 508 44.76 -18.44 -19.33
C PRO A 508 45.42 -19.83 -19.40
N GLN A 509 45.21 -20.54 -20.51
CA GLN A 509 46.05 -21.68 -20.91
C GLN A 509 46.47 -21.64 -22.39
N SER A 510 47.75 -21.93 -22.56
CA SER A 510 48.63 -22.03 -23.74
C SER A 510 48.11 -22.50 -25.10
N ASN A 511 48.56 -21.78 -26.13
CA ASN A 511 49.12 -22.19 -27.44
C ASN A 511 48.82 -23.58 -28.05
N GLY A 512 48.43 -23.56 -29.33
CA GLY A 512 48.60 -24.65 -30.30
C GLY A 512 48.39 -24.13 -31.74
N ASP A 513 49.39 -24.31 -32.61
CA ASP A 513 49.48 -23.73 -33.97
C ASP A 513 48.67 -24.45 -35.07
N ALA A 514 48.60 -23.78 -36.24
CA ALA A 514 48.51 -24.30 -37.62
C ALA A 514 47.10 -24.39 -38.27
N ILE A 515 46.83 -24.08 -39.56
CA ILE A 515 47.49 -23.35 -40.68
C ILE A 515 46.51 -23.47 -41.91
N THR A 516 46.27 -22.38 -42.68
CA THR A 516 45.64 -22.34 -44.04
C THR A 516 44.19 -22.87 -44.23
N GLU A 517 43.39 -22.48 -45.23
CA GLU A 517 43.68 -21.98 -46.59
C GLU A 517 42.59 -21.02 -47.18
N PHE A 518 42.85 -20.47 -48.37
CA PHE A 518 42.14 -19.38 -49.07
C PHE A 518 40.83 -19.77 -49.80
N THR A 519 39.91 -18.80 -50.02
CA THR A 519 39.57 -18.19 -51.35
C THR A 519 38.29 -17.32 -51.33
N GLY A 520 38.25 -16.25 -52.15
CA GLY A 520 36.98 -15.63 -52.63
C GLY A 520 36.68 -14.16 -52.26
N ALA A 521 37.15 -13.22 -53.08
CA ALA A 521 36.61 -11.85 -53.26
C ALA A 521 36.06 -11.72 -54.72
N PRO A 522 35.44 -10.63 -55.25
CA PRO A 522 35.43 -9.20 -54.86
C PRO A 522 33.96 -8.63 -54.71
N ASP A 523 33.58 -7.35 -54.69
CA ASP A 523 34.07 -6.01 -55.12
C ASP A 523 33.56 -4.95 -54.09
N ALA A 524 34.33 -3.96 -53.61
CA ALA A 524 34.93 -2.76 -54.24
C ALA A 524 34.03 -1.49 -54.27
N ALA A 525 34.29 -0.54 -53.36
CA ALA A 525 34.05 0.92 -53.53
C ALA A 525 34.90 1.74 -52.54
N ALA A 526 35.78 2.61 -53.06
CA ALA A 526 36.53 3.63 -52.30
C ALA A 526 35.69 4.95 -52.23
N ALA A 527 36.07 6.07 -51.59
CA ALA A 527 37.26 6.56 -50.87
C ALA A 527 36.75 7.58 -49.80
N SER A 528 37.50 8.13 -48.85
CA SER A 528 38.84 8.71 -48.93
C SER A 528 39.38 9.07 -47.54
N LEU A 529 40.70 9.10 -47.40
CA LEU A 529 41.44 9.56 -46.23
C LEU A 529 42.36 10.72 -46.63
N ASN A 530 42.45 11.75 -45.80
CA ASN A 530 43.54 12.71 -45.83
C ASN A 530 44.34 12.59 -44.53
N SER A 531 45.67 12.58 -44.63
CA SER A 531 46.59 12.35 -43.52
C SER A 531 47.60 13.49 -43.36
N ALA A 532 47.84 13.88 -42.11
CA ALA A 532 48.98 14.63 -41.58
C ALA A 532 48.71 14.87 -40.07
N THR A 533 49.65 14.82 -39.12
CA THR A 533 51.07 14.39 -39.12
C THR A 533 51.43 14.01 -37.68
N VAL A 534 52.50 13.23 -37.47
CA VAL A 534 52.96 12.80 -36.13
C VAL A 534 53.83 13.86 -35.46
N ALA A 535 53.57 14.16 -34.18
CA ALA A 535 54.58 14.63 -33.23
C ALA A 535 54.15 14.27 -31.79
N ALA A 536 55.05 13.66 -31.02
CA ALA A 536 54.83 13.35 -29.61
C ALA A 536 55.32 14.49 -28.70
N ASN A 537 54.65 14.74 -27.57
CA ASN A 537 55.32 14.81 -26.26
C ASN A 537 54.40 15.11 -25.05
N HIS A 538 54.82 14.52 -23.93
CA HIS A 538 54.55 14.84 -22.52
C HIS A 538 53.12 14.87 -21.95
N ALA A 539 52.96 14.06 -20.89
CA ALA A 539 51.81 14.01 -20.02
C ALA A 539 51.75 15.22 -19.07
N THR A 540 50.55 15.79 -18.92
CA THR A 540 50.13 16.51 -17.71
C THR A 540 48.70 16.07 -17.39
N GLN A 541 48.44 15.69 -16.13
CA GLN A 541 47.10 15.33 -15.68
C GLN A 541 46.21 16.59 -15.70
N GLN A 542 45.14 16.58 -16.51
CA GLN A 542 44.04 17.52 -16.37
C GLN A 542 42.79 16.75 -15.94
N HIS A 543 42.16 17.23 -14.87
CA HIS A 543 40.89 16.68 -14.41
C HIS A 543 39.81 16.90 -15.49
N VAL A 544 39.39 15.82 -16.13
CA VAL A 544 38.18 15.82 -16.95
C VAL A 544 36.99 15.94 -16.01
N VAL A 545 36.50 17.16 -15.83
CA VAL A 545 35.15 17.39 -15.30
C VAL A 545 34.18 16.74 -16.30
N PRO A 546 33.28 15.83 -15.89
CA PRO A 546 32.26 15.32 -16.78
C PRO A 546 31.44 16.50 -17.30
N VAL A 547 31.43 16.70 -18.62
CA VAL A 547 30.47 17.60 -19.25
C VAL A 547 29.11 16.99 -18.95
N LEU A 548 28.33 17.66 -18.12
CA LEU A 548 26.93 17.30 -17.91
C LEU A 548 26.24 17.40 -19.27
N ASP A 549 25.74 16.27 -19.77
CA ASP A 549 24.86 16.26 -20.94
C ASP A 549 23.73 17.27 -20.71
N PRO A 550 23.33 18.04 -21.75
CA PRO A 550 22.26 19.01 -21.60
C PRO A 550 21.00 18.31 -21.07
N THR A 551 20.48 18.81 -19.95
CA THR A 551 19.25 18.28 -19.32
C THR A 551 18.17 18.11 -20.39
N PRO A 552 17.50 16.93 -20.47
CA PRO A 552 16.44 16.71 -21.45
C PRO A 552 15.42 17.84 -21.42
N ILE A 553 14.89 18.21 -22.60
CA ILE A 553 13.92 19.32 -22.75
C ILE A 553 12.72 19.13 -21.81
N ASP A 554 12.36 17.88 -21.54
CA ASP A 554 11.33 17.40 -20.62
C ASP A 554 11.55 17.80 -19.13
N TRP A 555 12.74 18.27 -18.74
CA TRP A 555 13.07 18.65 -17.35
C TRP A 555 12.87 20.14 -17.04
N GLN A 556 12.28 20.92 -17.94
CA GLN A 556 12.04 22.36 -17.74
C GLN A 556 11.18 22.69 -16.50
N SER A 557 10.42 21.74 -15.96
CA SER A 557 9.66 21.89 -14.71
C SER A 557 10.36 21.31 -13.46
N GLY A 558 11.44 20.55 -13.61
CA GLY A 558 12.01 19.69 -12.56
C GLY A 558 11.34 18.31 -12.49
N PRO A 559 11.80 17.41 -11.58
CA PRO A 559 11.27 16.05 -11.47
C PRO A 559 9.82 16.02 -10.97
N GLU A 560 8.97 15.18 -11.59
CA GLU A 560 7.57 14.97 -11.20
C GLU A 560 7.43 13.92 -10.08
N GLU A 561 6.67 14.24 -9.03
CA GLU A 561 6.24 13.30 -8.00
C GLU A 561 4.84 12.74 -8.30
N LEU A 562 4.79 11.45 -8.66
CA LEU A 562 3.57 10.67 -8.77
C LEU A 562 3.18 10.15 -7.38
N VAL A 563 2.15 10.74 -6.79
CA VAL A 563 1.66 10.36 -5.47
C VAL A 563 0.65 9.22 -5.57
N VAL A 564 0.92 8.14 -4.83
CA VAL A 564 -0.03 7.06 -4.57
C VAL A 564 -0.65 7.32 -3.20
N ALA A 565 -1.90 7.78 -3.21
CA ALA A 565 -2.70 7.98 -2.00
C ALA A 565 -3.03 6.63 -1.37
N TYR A 566 -2.75 6.45 -0.08
CA TYR A 566 -3.09 5.20 0.61
C TYR A 566 -3.89 5.43 1.89
N THR A 567 -4.69 4.43 2.24
CA THR A 567 -5.26 4.24 3.59
C THR A 567 -5.47 2.75 3.86
N GLY A 568 -5.72 2.38 5.11
CA GLY A 568 -5.99 1.01 5.53
C GLY A 568 -5.07 0.54 6.66
N GLY A 569 -5.65 -0.26 7.57
CA GLY A 569 -5.01 -0.62 8.83
C GLY A 569 -3.70 -1.41 8.71
N ILE A 570 -3.42 -2.13 7.62
CA ILE A 570 -2.10 -2.76 7.46
C ILE A 570 -1.05 -1.66 7.20
N ILE A 571 -1.22 -0.90 6.12
CA ILE A 571 -0.20 0.06 5.69
C ILE A 571 0.00 1.22 6.68
N GLN A 572 -1.04 1.57 7.45
CA GLN A 572 -0.97 2.61 8.48
C GLN A 572 -0.45 2.12 9.84
N HIS A 573 -0.61 0.84 10.21
CA HIS A 573 -0.38 0.38 11.60
C HIS A 573 0.48 -0.87 11.76
N TYR A 574 0.65 -1.70 10.72
CA TYR A 574 1.57 -2.83 10.77
C TYR A 574 3.02 -2.31 10.73
N PRO A 575 3.87 -2.58 11.73
CA PRO A 575 5.21 -1.99 11.84
C PRO A 575 6.05 -2.13 10.56
N GLN A 576 6.58 -1.00 10.06
CA GLN A 576 7.44 -0.93 8.87
C GLN A 576 6.78 -1.28 7.52
N PHE A 577 5.47 -1.57 7.47
CA PHE A 577 4.82 -2.05 6.24
C PHE A 577 4.86 -1.02 5.11
N LYS A 578 4.55 0.25 5.39
CA LYS A 578 4.63 1.34 4.42
C LYS A 578 6.06 1.56 3.91
N GLU A 579 7.04 1.50 4.81
CA GLU A 579 8.47 1.66 4.48
C GLU A 579 8.93 0.54 3.56
N MET A 580 8.51 -0.70 3.83
CA MET A 580 8.81 -1.86 2.99
C MET A 580 8.13 -1.77 1.62
N CYS A 581 6.85 -1.37 1.55
CA CYS A 581 6.18 -1.11 0.27
C CYS A 581 6.90 -0.03 -0.55
N GLN A 582 7.27 1.10 0.08
CA GLN A 582 8.00 2.17 -0.60
C GLN A 582 9.36 1.68 -1.12
N GLN A 583 10.14 0.98 -0.30
CA GLN A 583 11.44 0.42 -0.71
C GLN A 583 11.32 -0.53 -1.91
N TYR A 584 10.27 -1.35 -1.96
CA TYR A 584 10.01 -2.18 -3.14
C TYR A 584 9.59 -1.34 -4.36
N ILE A 585 8.72 -0.34 -4.22
CA ILE A 585 8.36 0.58 -5.31
C ILE A 585 9.61 1.27 -5.87
N ASP A 586 10.46 1.83 -5.00
CA ASP A 586 11.70 2.51 -5.37
C ASP A 586 12.62 1.57 -6.17
N ARG A 587 12.87 0.36 -5.65
CA ARG A 587 13.73 -0.64 -6.31
C ARG A 587 13.19 -1.10 -7.66
N LEU A 588 11.87 -1.32 -7.76
CA LEU A 588 11.23 -1.73 -9.01
C LEU A 588 11.30 -0.63 -10.08
N ILE A 589 11.18 0.65 -9.70
CA ILE A 589 11.32 1.79 -10.63
C ILE A 589 12.78 2.01 -11.01
N MET A 590 13.70 1.97 -10.05
CA MET A 590 15.14 2.08 -10.30
C MET A 590 15.64 1.01 -11.27
N ARG A 591 15.07 -0.20 -11.23
CA ARG A 591 15.39 -1.30 -12.16
C ARG A 591 15.00 -1.00 -13.61
N THR A 592 14.02 -0.13 -13.87
CA THR A 592 13.76 0.40 -15.23
C THR A 592 14.76 1.49 -15.64
N GLY A 593 15.47 2.10 -14.69
CA GLY A 593 16.30 3.28 -14.90
C GLY A 593 15.48 4.57 -15.02
N PRO A 594 16.09 5.67 -15.51
CA PRO A 594 15.46 6.99 -15.51
C PRO A 594 14.13 7.02 -16.27
N GLN A 595 13.10 7.56 -15.61
CA GLN A 595 11.77 7.80 -16.18
C GLN A 595 11.73 9.17 -16.88
N ARG A 596 10.89 9.29 -17.92
CA ARG A 596 10.65 10.60 -18.58
C ARG A 596 10.16 11.62 -17.56
N GLY A 597 10.57 12.89 -17.70
CA GLY A 597 10.24 13.95 -16.75
C GLY A 597 10.84 13.76 -15.34
N GLY A 598 11.76 12.80 -15.13
CA GLY A 598 12.35 12.55 -13.81
C GLY A 598 11.36 11.95 -12.80
N LYS A 599 10.29 11.31 -13.28
CA LYS A 599 9.19 10.79 -12.47
C LYS A 599 9.65 9.86 -11.34
N SER A 600 9.21 10.18 -10.12
CA SER A 600 9.38 9.38 -8.90
C SER A 600 8.02 9.05 -8.29
N VAL A 601 7.87 7.91 -7.62
CA VAL A 601 6.58 7.45 -7.08
C VAL A 601 6.60 7.38 -5.56
N PHE A 602 5.66 8.05 -4.89
CA PHE A 602 5.62 8.15 -3.43
C PHE A 602 4.28 7.75 -2.83
N LEU A 603 4.31 6.83 -1.88
CA LEU A 603 3.19 6.50 -1.00
C LEU A 603 2.97 7.64 0.00
N ARG A 604 1.82 8.32 -0.09
CA ARG A 604 1.40 9.36 0.86
C ARG A 604 0.06 9.00 1.49
N GLU A 605 -0.04 9.22 2.80
CA GLU A 605 -1.24 8.87 3.55
C GLU A 605 -2.39 9.82 3.21
N ALA A 606 -3.53 9.26 2.86
CA ALA A 606 -4.80 9.97 2.80
C ALA A 606 -5.52 9.77 4.14
N SER A 607 -5.03 10.41 5.21
CA SER A 607 -5.66 10.32 6.53
C SER A 607 -7.14 10.73 6.42
N ASP A 608 -8.00 9.80 6.82
CA ASP A 608 -9.46 9.85 6.70
C ASP A 608 -9.97 9.98 5.26
N GLY A 609 -9.31 9.27 4.34
CA GLY A 609 -9.60 9.16 2.91
C GLY A 609 -11.08 8.96 2.58
N GLY A 610 -11.75 7.96 3.17
CA GLY A 610 -13.17 7.70 2.96
C GLY A 610 -14.07 8.88 3.34
N VAL A 611 -14.01 9.31 4.61
CA VAL A 611 -14.84 10.40 5.14
C VAL A 611 -14.60 11.73 4.40
N ILE A 612 -13.34 12.13 4.19
CA ILE A 612 -13.03 13.39 3.52
C ILE A 612 -13.35 13.30 2.02
N GLY A 613 -13.02 12.18 1.38
CA GLY A 613 -13.27 11.96 -0.05
C GLY A 613 -14.75 11.96 -0.40
N ALA A 614 -15.58 11.34 0.45
CA ALA A 614 -17.03 11.35 0.31
C ALA A 614 -17.60 12.78 0.18
N GLY A 615 -17.27 13.67 1.13
CA GLY A 615 -17.76 15.04 1.09
C GLY A 615 -17.05 15.93 0.07
N VAL A 616 -15.79 15.65 -0.31
CA VAL A 616 -15.12 16.29 -1.46
C VAL A 616 -15.89 16.00 -2.74
N LEU A 617 -16.27 14.74 -2.99
CA LEU A 617 -17.05 14.34 -4.16
C LEU A 617 -18.46 14.94 -4.13
N ALA A 618 -19.12 15.00 -2.97
CA ALA A 618 -20.39 15.73 -2.83
C ALA A 618 -20.24 17.23 -3.20
N GLY A 619 -19.16 17.88 -2.76
CA GLY A 619 -18.87 19.28 -3.10
C GLY A 619 -18.48 19.52 -4.57
N MET A 620 -17.98 18.51 -5.27
CA MET A 620 -17.79 18.56 -6.73
C MET A 620 -19.12 18.52 -7.50
N VAL A 621 -20.14 17.84 -6.97
CA VAL A 621 -21.49 17.77 -7.57
C VAL A 621 -22.25 19.06 -7.33
N VAL A 622 -22.30 19.56 -6.09
CA VAL A 622 -23.09 20.76 -5.71
C VAL A 622 -22.60 22.04 -6.41
N ARG A 623 -21.40 22.04 -6.99
CA ARG A 623 -20.83 23.17 -7.73
C ARG A 623 -21.11 23.14 -9.25
N LYS A 624 -21.49 22.00 -9.82
CA LYS A 624 -21.90 21.90 -11.24
C LYS A 624 -23.31 22.47 -11.43
#